data_AF-A0A845CHX7-F1
#
_entry.id   AF-A0A845CHX7-F1
#
_cell.length_a   1.000
_cell.length_b   1.000
_cell.length_c   1.000
_cell.angle_alpha   90.00
_cell.angle_beta   90.00
_cell.angle_gamma   90.00
#
_symmetry.space_group_name_H-M   'P 1'
#
loop_
_entity.id
_entity.type
_entity.pdbx_description
1 polymer ?
#
loop_
_entity_poly.entity_id
_entity_poly.type
_entity_poly.pdbx_seq_one_letter_code
_entity_poly.pdbx_strand_id
1 'polypeptide(L)' 'MKVLIKSPWGSDESTKASFAFLHANAFAEAGHEVRLFLLGEAANLMKDQVLNAVTPVGWPPLRETFAQTVEHAIPVNI' A
#
# COMPACT_ATOMS: atom_id res chain seq x y z
N MET A 1 -16.56 -8.84 -1.19
CA MET A 1 -16.27 -9.12 -2.62
C MET A 1 -14.76 -9.37 -2.78
N LYS A 2 -14.30 -9.87 -3.92
CA LYS A 2 -12.85 -9.96 -4.24
C LYS A 2 -12.39 -8.66 -4.90
N VAL A 3 -11.37 -8.01 -4.35
CA VAL A 3 -10.86 -6.71 -4.81
C VAL A 3 -9.38 -6.84 -5.13
N LEU A 4 -9.00 -6.48 -6.36
CA LEU A 4 -7.60 -6.32 -6.75
C LEU A 4 -7.27 -4.83 -6.84
N ILE A 5 -6.32 -4.38 -6.05
CA ILE A 5 -5.75 -3.02 -6.13
C ILE A 5 -4.40 -3.10 -6.83
N LYS A 6 -4.25 -2.27 -7.86
CA LYS A 6 -3.05 -2.22 -8.71
C LYS A 6 -2.46 -0.82 -8.66
N SER A 7 -1.16 -0.68 -8.38
CA SER A 7 -0.51 0.64 -8.30
C SER A 7 0.88 0.66 -8.96
N PRO A 8 1.13 1.62 -9.85
CA PRO A 8 2.46 1.85 -10.41
C PRO A 8 3.27 2.96 -9.68
N TRP A 9 2.67 3.68 -8.72
CA TRP A 9 3.26 4.88 -8.12
C TRP A 9 4.33 4.54 -7.09
N GLY A 10 5.52 5.12 -7.24
CA GLY A 10 6.64 4.99 -6.31
C GLY A 10 6.81 6.19 -5.41
N SER A 11 7.96 6.27 -4.74
CA SER A 11 8.26 7.32 -3.77
C SER A 11 8.37 8.73 -4.36
N ASP A 12 8.49 8.87 -5.68
CA ASP A 12 8.46 10.13 -6.40
C ASP A 12 7.13 10.88 -6.25
N GLU A 13 6.05 10.14 -6.02
CA GLU A 13 4.71 10.65 -5.75
C GLU A 13 4.17 10.06 -4.43
N SER A 14 4.78 10.46 -3.31
CA SER A 14 4.58 9.87 -1.98
C SER A 14 3.11 9.70 -1.56
N THR A 15 2.25 10.65 -1.91
CA THR A 15 0.82 10.58 -1.58
C THR A 15 0.09 9.51 -2.40
N LYS A 16 0.36 9.43 -3.71
CA LYS A 16 -0.25 8.41 -4.58
C LYS A 16 0.29 7.00 -4.29
N ALA A 17 1.57 6.90 -3.91
CA ALA A 17 2.19 5.66 -3.48
C ALA A 17 1.43 5.01 -2.32
N SER A 18 0.98 5.82 -1.35
CA SER A 18 0.27 5.33 -0.17
C SER A 18 -1.19 4.92 -0.44
N PHE A 19 -1.83 5.41 -1.50
CA PHE A 19 -3.24 5.12 -1.78
C PHE A 19 -3.53 3.63 -1.97
N ALA A 20 -2.59 2.86 -2.53
CA ALA A 20 -2.79 1.43 -2.71
C ALA A 20 -3.04 0.74 -1.36
N PHE A 21 -2.20 1.04 -0.37
CA PHE A 21 -2.27 0.46 0.97
C PHE A 21 -3.47 1.00 1.77
N LEU A 22 -3.70 2.32 1.73
CA LEU A 22 -4.84 2.95 2.39
C LEU A 22 -6.18 2.37 1.92
N HIS A 23 -6.38 2.28 0.61
CA HIS A 23 -7.61 1.68 0.06
C HIS A 23 -7.69 0.18 0.38
N ALA A 24 -6.57 -0.54 0.33
CA ALA A 24 -6.57 -1.95 0.64
C ALA A 24 -7.01 -2.24 2.08
N ASN A 25 -6.48 -1.48 3.03
CA ASN A 25 -6.86 -1.57 4.44
C ASN A 25 -8.35 -1.23 4.62
N ALA A 26 -8.82 -0.12 4.06
CA ALA A 26 -10.22 0.28 4.15
C ALA A 26 -11.19 -0.79 3.59
N PHE A 27 -10.84 -1.44 2.48
CA PHE A 27 -11.65 -2.54 1.95
C PHE A 27 -11.57 -3.81 2.79
N ALA A 28 -10.41 -4.11 3.38
CA ALA A 28 -10.26 -5.24 4.29
C ALA A 28 -11.10 -5.04 5.56
N GLU A 29 -11.07 -3.84 6.15
CA GLU A 29 -11.93 -3.44 7.28
C GLU A 29 -13.43 -3.55 6.95
N ALA A 30 -13.81 -3.23 5.71
CA ALA A 30 -15.17 -3.43 5.21
C ALA A 30 -15.55 -4.90 4.92
N GLY A 31 -14.67 -5.86 5.23
CA GLY A 31 -14.92 -7.29 5.08
C GLY A 31 -14.77 -7.82 3.65
N HIS A 32 -13.97 -7.16 2.80
CA HIS A 32 -13.66 -7.64 1.46
C HIS A 32 -12.37 -8.46 1.42
N GLU A 33 -12.28 -9.42 0.48
CA GLU A 33 -11.04 -10.15 0.20
C GLU A 33 -10.20 -9.29 -0.73
N VAL A 34 -9.11 -8.73 -0.23
CA VAL A 34 -8.28 -7.75 -0.96
C VAL A 34 -6.95 -8.37 -1.36
N ARG A 35 -6.44 -7.99 -2.54
CA ARG A 35 -5.07 -8.27 -2.98
C ARG A 35 -4.44 -7.00 -3.54
N LEU A 36 -3.16 -6.80 -3.24
CA LEU A 36 -2.33 -5.75 -3.81
C LEU A 36 -1.43 -6.31 -4.90
N PHE A 37 -1.34 -5.59 -6.03
CA PHE A 37 -0.38 -5.82 -7.10
C PHE A 37 0.38 -4.53 -7.38
N LEU A 38 1.63 -4.50 -6.95
CA LEU A 38 2.57 -3.41 -7.17
C LEU A 38 3.34 -3.70 -8.45
N LEU A 39 3.59 -2.68 -9.26
CA LEU A 39 4.33 -2.81 -10.52
C LEU A 39 5.13 -1.53 -10.77
N GLY A 40 6.12 -1.60 -11.66
CA GLY A 40 6.95 -0.44 -11.98
C GLY A 40 7.61 0.13 -10.73
N GLU A 41 7.52 1.45 -10.54
CA GLU A 41 8.15 2.13 -9.40
C GLU A 41 7.57 1.72 -8.04
N ALA A 42 6.30 1.31 -7.99
CA ALA A 42 5.69 0.84 -6.75
C ALA A 42 6.35 -0.42 -6.19
N ALA A 43 7.01 -1.23 -7.04
CA ALA A 43 7.77 -2.40 -6.59
C ALA A 43 8.87 -2.02 -5.59
N ASN A 44 9.46 -0.82 -5.74
CA ASN A 44 10.49 -0.33 -4.84
C ASN A 44 9.97 -0.01 -3.43
N LEU A 45 8.65 0.21 -3.25
CA LEU A 45 8.05 0.45 -1.94
C LEU A 45 8.19 -0.75 -0.99
N MET A 46 8.43 -1.95 -1.53
CA MET A 46 8.68 -3.14 -0.70
C MET A 46 10.08 -3.22 -0.09
N LYS A 47 10.97 -2.29 -0.44
CA LYS A 47 12.27 -2.16 0.21
C LYS A 47 12.10 -1.36 1.50
N ASP A 48 12.56 -1.88 2.64
CA ASP A 48 12.43 -1.23 3.95
C ASP A 48 12.89 0.24 3.93
N GLN A 49 14.00 0.55 3.26
CA GLN A 49 14.50 1.92 3.15
C GLN A 49 13.49 2.86 2.48
N VAL A 50 12.83 2.41 1.42
CA VAL A 50 11.84 3.22 0.70
C VAL A 50 10.55 3.32 1.50
N LEU A 51 10.08 2.19 2.03
CA LEU A 51 8.89 2.11 2.89
C LEU A 51 8.97 3.09 4.07
N ASN A 52 10.14 3.18 4.71
CA ASN A 52 10.39 4.05 5.86
C ASN A 52 10.57 5.53 5.47
N ALA A 53 10.86 5.84 4.21
CA ALA A 53 11.11 7.21 3.73
C ALA A 53 9.86 7.89 3.15
N VAL A 54 8.82 7.12 2.80
CA VAL A 54 7.60 7.66 2.18
C VAL A 54 6.65 8.22 3.24
N THR A 55 6.47 9.54 3.20
CA THR A 55 5.47 10.27 4.00
C THR A 55 4.46 10.96 3.07
N PRO A 56 3.21 10.48 3.01
CA PRO A 56 2.14 11.10 2.22
C PRO A 56 1.63 12.40 2.88
N VAL A 57 1.01 13.28 2.09
CA VAL A 57 0.34 14.47 2.63
C VAL A 57 -1.02 14.07 3.23
N GLY A 58 -1.25 14.45 4.49
CA GLY A 58 -2.54 14.25 5.17
C GLY A 58 -2.81 12.84 5.68
N TRP A 59 -1.84 11.93 5.59
CA TRP A 59 -1.95 10.54 6.06
C TRP A 59 -0.70 10.15 6.88
N PRO A 60 -0.76 9.07 7.68
CA PRO A 60 0.41 8.55 8.37
C PRO A 60 1.54 8.13 7.42
N PRO A 61 2.80 8.04 7.89
CA PRO A 61 3.92 7.45 7.14
C PRO A 61 3.55 6.09 6.55
N LEU A 62 4.08 5.79 5.36
CA LEU A 62 3.73 4.55 4.66
C LEU A 62 4.04 3.30 5.49
N ARG A 63 5.09 3.32 6.31
CA ARG A 63 5.44 2.23 7.23
C ARG A 63 4.29 1.87 8.19
N GLU A 64 3.54 2.87 8.67
CA GLU A 64 2.43 2.65 9.59
C GLU A 64 1.23 2.07 8.85
N THR A 65 0.89 2.62 7.68
CA THR A 65 -0.19 2.07 6.84
C THR A 65 0.13 0.65 6.37
N PHE A 66 1.39 0.35 6.06
CA PHE A 66 1.83 -0.98 5.67
C PHE A 66 1.72 -1.98 6.82
N ALA A 67 1.97 -1.57 8.07
CA ALA A 67 1.78 -2.43 9.24
C ALA A 67 0.32 -2.92 9.35
N GLN A 68 -0.65 -2.05 9.08
CA GLN A 68 -2.07 -2.43 9.00
C GLN A 68 -2.34 -3.39 7.82
N THR A 69 -1.71 -3.18 6.66
CA THR A 69 -1.82 -4.11 5.52
C THR A 69 -1.35 -5.52 5.89
N VAL A 70 -0.26 -5.61 6.66
CA VAL A 70 0.25 -6.88 7.19
C VAL A 70 -0.69 -7.49 8.22
N GLU A 71 -1.25 -6.68 9.13
CA GLU A 71 -2.21 -7.13 10.15
C GLU A 71 -3.48 -7.72 9.51
N HIS A 72 -3.97 -7.11 8.43
CA HIS A 72 -5.08 -7.63 7.64
C HIS A 72 -4.72 -8.84 6.76
N ALA A 73 -3.46 -9.29 6.79
CA ALA A 73 -2.94 -10.38 5.97
C ALA A 73 -3.21 -10.20 4.46
N ILE A 74 -3.20 -8.95 3.98
CA ILE A 74 -3.48 -8.63 2.57
C ILE A 74 -2.28 -9.10 1.73
N PRO A 75 -2.47 -10.02 0.77
CA PRO A 75 -1.38 -10.47 -0.09
C PRO A 75 -0.88 -9.32 -0.97
N VAL A 76 0.44 -9.08 -0.94
CA VAL A 76 1.13 -8.11 -1.81
C VAL A 76 1.96 -8.87 -2.83
N ASN A 77 1.66 -8.65 -4.12
CA ASN A 77 2.42 -9.18 -5.24
C ASN A 77 3.17 -8.05 -5.95
N ILE A 78 4.33 -8.38 -6.52
CA ILE A 78 5.25 -7.46 -7.19
C ILE A 78 5.56 -8.00 -8.58
#